data_AF-A0A7W4EKY6-F1
#
_entry.id   AF-A0A7W4EKY6-F1
#
_cell.length_a   1.000
_cell.length_b   1.000
_cell.length_c   1.000
_cell.angle_alpha   90.00
_cell.angle_beta   90.00
_cell.angle_gamma   90.00
#
_symmetry.space_group_name_H-M   'P 1'
#
loop_
_entity.id
_entity.type
_entity.pdbx_description
1 polymer ?
#
loop_
_entity_poly.entity_id
_entity_poly.type
_entity_poly.pdbx_seq_one_letter_code
_entity_poly.pdbx_strand_id
1 'polypeptide(L)'
;MTKHITSVEGFFNRYNIVIFFTLAAVITGISIFLCYQVYTGATDISQSDIPQEVNINFDQPTARRIDELHTSDQATVPNLPGGRLSPFVE
;
A
#
# COMPACT_ATOMS: atom_id res chain seq x y z
N MET A 1 5.41 -19.80 60.92
CA MET A 1 4.95 -18.45 60.51
C MET A 1 3.90 -18.64 59.43
N THR A 2 2.62 -18.60 59.80
CA THR A 2 1.51 -18.82 58.86
C THR A 2 1.22 -17.50 58.17
N LYS A 3 1.59 -17.36 56.90
CA LYS A 3 1.30 -16.14 56.11
C LYS A 3 -0.23 -16.05 56.00
N HIS A 4 -0.84 -15.01 56.57
CA HIS A 4 -2.25 -14.73 56.33
C HIS A 4 -2.42 -14.35 54.86
N ILE A 5 -2.86 -15.31 54.05
CA ILE A 5 -3.19 -15.05 52.65
C ILE A 5 -4.50 -14.29 52.66
N THR A 6 -4.46 -13.03 52.26
CA THR A 6 -5.66 -12.22 52.02
C THR A 6 -6.55 -12.92 50.99
N SER A 7 -7.87 -12.93 51.18
CA SER A 7 -8.82 -13.66 50.32
C SER A 7 -8.61 -13.40 48.81
N VAL A 8 -8.21 -12.17 48.46
CA VAL A 8 -7.88 -11.74 47.10
C VAL A 8 -6.62 -12.42 46.54
N GLU A 9 -5.54 -12.48 47.32
CA GLU A 9 -4.26 -13.09 46.90
C GLU A 9 -4.42 -14.61 46.69
N GLY A 10 -5.25 -15.27 47.53
CA GLY A 10 -5.60 -16.67 47.36
C GLY A 10 -6.42 -16.95 46.10
N PHE A 11 -7.30 -16.03 45.72
CA PHE A 11 -8.07 -16.11 44.48
C PHE A 11 -7.16 -16.05 43.24
N PHE A 12 -6.26 -15.05 43.18
CA PHE A 12 -5.32 -14.92 42.07
C PHE A 12 -4.38 -16.12 41.97
N ASN A 13 -3.90 -16.65 43.10
CA ASN A 13 -3.01 -17.79 43.06
C ASN A 13 -3.71 -19.09 42.62
N ARG A 14 -5.01 -19.24 42.93
CA ARG A 14 -5.79 -20.43 42.55
C ARG A 14 -6.27 -20.40 41.09
N TYR A 15 -6.57 -19.22 40.57
CA TYR A 15 -7.15 -19.06 39.23
C TYR A 15 -6.21 -18.40 38.23
N ASN A 16 -4.93 -18.22 38.56
CA ASN A 16 -3.93 -17.58 37.69
C ASN A 16 -3.94 -18.10 36.25
N ILE A 17 -4.04 -19.42 36.06
CA ILE A 17 -4.07 -20.05 34.73
C ILE A 17 -5.33 -19.67 33.97
N VAL A 18 -6.49 -19.73 34.62
CA VAL A 18 -7.78 -19.36 34.01
C VAL A 18 -7.77 -17.89 33.64
N ILE A 19 -7.31 -17.03 34.56
CA ILE A 19 -7.15 -15.59 34.34
C ILE A 19 -6.21 -15.31 33.17
N PHE A 20 -5.11 -16.05 33.05
CA PHE A 20 -4.17 -15.90 31.95
C PHE A 20 -4.80 -16.25 30.60
N PHE A 21 -5.49 -17.39 30.49
CA PHE A 21 -6.15 -17.79 29.25
C PHE A 21 -7.29 -16.85 28.86
N THR A 22 -8.07 -16.37 29.82
CA THR A 22 -9.13 -15.39 29.53
C THR A 22 -8.55 -14.07 29.05
N LEU A 23 -7.49 -13.57 29.70
CA LEU A 23 -6.77 -12.37 29.24
C LEU A 23 -6.19 -12.56 27.83
N ALA A 24 -5.53 -13.69 27.58
CA ALA A 24 -4.96 -13.98 26.27
C ALA A 24 -6.05 -14.01 25.19
N ALA A 25 -7.16 -14.71 25.42
CA ALA A 25 -8.27 -14.76 24.49
C ALA A 25 -8.89 -13.39 24.20
N VAL A 26 -9.05 -12.55 25.23
CA VAL A 26 -9.56 -11.18 25.09
C VAL A 26 -8.61 -10.33 24.25
N ILE A 27 -7.30 -10.36 24.57
CA ILE A 27 -6.29 -9.59 23.83
C ILE A 27 -6.25 -10.04 22.37
N THR A 28 -6.21 -11.35 22.11
CA THR A 28 -6.22 -11.89 20.76
C THR A 28 -7.49 -11.50 19.99
N GLY A 29 -8.67 -11.56 20.63
CA GLY A 29 -9.92 -11.13 20.02
C GLY A 29 -9.92 -9.64 19.64
N ILE A 30 -9.41 -8.78 20.54
CA ILE A 30 -9.24 -7.35 20.27
C ILE A 30 -8.26 -7.12 19.12
N SER A 31 -7.12 -7.81 19.10
CA SER A 31 -6.14 -7.70 18.02
C SER A 31 -6.73 -8.08 16.66
N ILE A 32 -7.48 -9.19 16.60
CA ILE A 32 -8.16 -9.61 15.36
C ILE A 32 -9.18 -8.55 14.92
N PHE A 33 -9.97 -8.00 15.85
CA PHE A 33 -10.94 -6.96 15.54
C PHE A 33 -10.29 -5.68 15.00
N LEU A 34 -9.18 -5.23 15.60
CA LEU A 34 -8.42 -4.07 15.12
C LEU A 34 -7.83 -4.33 13.73
N CYS A 35 -7.23 -5.51 13.51
CA CYS A 35 -6.73 -5.89 12.20
C CYS A 35 -7.84 -5.92 11.15
N TYR A 36 -9.02 -6.43 11.52
CA TYR A 36 -10.18 -6.45 10.63
C TYR A 36 -10.65 -5.04 10.29
N GLN A 37 -10.69 -4.11 11.25
CA GLN A 37 -11.02 -2.70 10.98
C GLN A 37 -10.04 -2.03 10.00
N VAL A 38 -8.74 -2.27 10.17
CA VAL A 38 -7.71 -1.75 9.25
C VAL A 38 -7.89 -2.34 7.86
N TYR A 39 -8.12 -3.66 7.78
CA TYR A 39 -8.37 -4.34 6.52
C TYR A 39 -9.61 -3.75 5.83
N THR A 40 -10.75 -3.66 6.52
CA THR A 40 -11.97 -3.13 5.94
C THR A 40 -11.82 -1.68 5.51
N GLY A 41 -11.16 -0.83 6.32
CA GLY A 41 -10.91 0.57 5.96
C GLY A 41 -9.99 0.72 4.73
N ALA A 42 -9.03 -0.19 4.54
CA ALA A 42 -8.18 -0.20 3.36
C ALA A 42 -8.86 -0.79 2.11
N THR A 43 -9.80 -1.71 2.29
CA THR A 43 -10.52 -2.39 1.20
C THR A 43 -11.88 -1.76 0.87
N ASP A 44 -12.32 -0.77 1.64
CA ASP A 44 -13.55 -0.04 1.36
C ASP A 44 -13.32 0.85 0.13
N ILE A 45 -13.88 0.41 -0.99
CA ILE A 45 -13.84 1.06 -2.32
C ILE A 45 -14.44 2.48 -2.24
N SER A 46 -15.18 2.78 -1.17
CA SER A 46 -15.72 4.11 -0.87
C SER A 46 -14.64 5.19 -0.66
N GLN A 47 -13.37 4.80 -0.46
CA GLN A 47 -12.24 5.74 -0.29
C GLN A 47 -11.39 5.92 -1.57
N SER A 48 -11.72 5.23 -2.66
CA SER A 48 -11.06 5.39 -3.97
C SER A 48 -11.72 6.40 -4.92
N ASP A 49 -12.81 7.05 -4.51
CA ASP A 49 -13.46 8.10 -5.31
C ASP A 49 -13.14 9.51 -4.79
N ILE A 50 -11.87 9.77 -4.43
CA ILE A 50 -11.35 11.11 -4.67
C ILE A 50 -10.90 11.06 -6.13
N PRO A 51 -11.67 11.60 -7.09
CA PRO A 51 -11.06 11.90 -8.38
C PRO A 51 -9.91 12.83 -8.04
N GLN A 52 -8.69 12.31 -8.15
CA GLN A 52 -7.51 13.13 -8.14
C GLN A 52 -7.70 14.04 -9.35
N GLU A 53 -8.27 15.22 -9.13
CA GLU A 53 -8.13 16.34 -10.04
C GLU A 53 -6.64 16.65 -10.04
N VAL A 54 -5.89 15.84 -10.79
CA VAL A 54 -4.62 16.24 -11.31
C VAL A 54 -4.99 17.43 -12.18
N ASN A 55 -4.89 18.63 -11.62
CA ASN A 55 -4.79 19.84 -12.41
C ASN A 55 -3.45 19.75 -13.14
N ILE A 56 -3.40 18.89 -14.16
CA ILE A 56 -2.41 18.92 -15.20
C ILE A 56 -2.82 20.12 -16.04
N ASN A 57 -2.44 21.30 -15.56
CA ASN A 57 -2.07 22.42 -16.41
C ASN A 57 -0.82 21.98 -17.19
N PHE A 58 -1.01 20.97 -18.02
CA PHE A 58 0.00 20.49 -18.93
C PHE A 58 0.16 21.60 -19.94
N ASP A 59 1.38 22.12 -20.04
CA ASP A 59 1.71 23.21 -20.93
C ASP A 59 1.23 22.85 -22.35
N GLN A 60 0.19 23.54 -22.82
CA GLN A 60 -0.44 23.36 -24.13
C GLN A 60 0.56 23.18 -25.29
N PRO A 61 1.67 23.94 -25.37
CA PRO A 61 2.70 23.70 -26.39
C PRO A 61 3.40 22.34 -26.27
N THR A 62 3.53 21.78 -25.07
CA THR A 62 4.09 20.44 -24.86
C THR A 62 3.10 19.35 -25.27
N ALA A 63 1.81 19.52 -24.97
CA ALA A 63 0.75 18.63 -25.46
C ALA A 63 0.70 18.61 -27.00
N ARG A 64 0.80 19.77 -27.66
CA ARG A 64 0.85 19.85 -29.13
C ARG A 64 2.07 19.17 -29.74
N ARG A 65 3.24 19.31 -29.12
CA ARG A 65 4.46 18.63 -29.60
C ARG A 65 4.34 17.11 -29.55
N ILE A 66 3.65 16.58 -28.53
CA ILE A 66 3.40 15.14 -28.42
C ILE A 66 2.44 14.67 -29.52
N ASP A 67 1.38 15.42 -29.80
CA ASP A 67 0.47 15.12 -30.93
C ASP A 67 1.15 15.19 -32.29
N GLU A 68 2.04 16.17 -32.51
CA GLU A 68 2.84 16.27 -33.73
C GLU A 68 3.80 15.08 -33.91
N LEU A 69 4.40 14.60 -32.82
CA LEU A 69 5.27 13.42 -32.83
C LEU A 69 4.49 12.12 -33.10
N HIS A 70 3.26 12.01 -32.57
CA HIS A 70 2.39 10.86 -32.81
C HIS A 70 1.83 10.81 -34.24
N THR A 71 1.69 11.95 -34.91
CA THR A 71 1.21 12.03 -36.29
C THR A 71 2.33 11.81 -37.33
N SER A 72 3.60 11.80 -36.90
CA SER A 72 4.78 11.63 -37.76
C SER A 72 5.06 10.16 -38.14
N ASP A 73 4.04 9.31 -38.21
CA ASP A 73 4.15 7.92 -38.69
C ASP A 73 4.12 7.82 -40.23
N GLN A 74 4.25 8.94 -40.94
CA GLN A 74 4.68 8.91 -42.34
C GLN A 74 6.19 8.70 -42.39
N ALA A 75 6.57 7.48 -42.77
CA ALA A 75 7.95 7.07 -43.02
C ALA A 75 8.66 8.04 -43.97
N THR A 76 9.30 9.06 -43.41
CA THR A 76 10.29 9.85 -44.12
C THR A 76 11.57 9.06 -44.04
N VAL A 77 11.89 8.36 -45.13
CA VAL A 77 13.18 7.70 -45.31
C VAL A 77 14.25 8.77 -45.07
N PRO A 78 15.09 8.65 -44.03
CA PRO A 78 16.12 9.64 -43.79
C PRO A 78 17.08 9.58 -44.99
N ASN A 79 17.27 10.69 -45.70
CA ASN A 79 18.34 10.80 -46.69
C ASN A 79 19.66 10.89 -45.92
N LEU A 80 20.18 9.74 -45.49
CA LEU A 80 21.50 9.66 -44.87
C LEU A 80 22.55 9.98 -45.95
N PRO A 81 23.47 10.93 -45.72
CA PRO A 81 24.62 11.09 -46.60
C PRO A 81 25.39 9.77 -46.62
N GLY A 82 25.57 9.19 -47.82
CA GLY A 82 26.26 7.93 -48.02
C GLY A 82 27.66 7.98 -47.42
N GLY A 83 27.92 7.14 -46.42
CA GLY A 83 29.25 7.06 -45.80
C GLY A 83 29.30 6.68 -44.33
N ARG A 84 28.17 6.53 -43.62
CA ARG A 84 28.20 5.96 -42.27
C ARG A 84 28.07 4.44 -42.30
N LEU A 85 29.21 3.78 -42.44
CA LEU A 85 29.37 2.37 -42.06
C LEU A 85 29.01 2.22 -40.59
N SER A 86 28.05 1.36 -40.28
CA SER A 86 27.70 1.03 -38.89
C SER A 86 28.88 0.32 -38.22
N PRO A 87 29.30 0.69 -36.99
CA PRO A 87 30.44 0.08 -36.30
C PRO A 87 30.11 -1.28 -35.64
N PHE A 88 28.96 -1.88 -35.96
CA PHE A 88 28.52 -3.17 -35.43
C PHE A 88 28.13 -4.17 -36.52
N VAL A 89 28.66 -4.00 -37.74
CA VAL A 89 28.60 -5.07 -38.76
C VAL A 89 29.78 -6.00 -38.52
N GLU A 90 29.46 -7.26 -38.19
CA GLU A 90 30.31 -8.46 -37.98
C GLU A 90 31.83 -8.31 -37.82
#